data_AF-A0A9P6F2Y3-F1
#
_entry.id   AF-A0A9P6F2Y3-F1
#
_cell.length_a   1.000
_cell.length_b   1.000
_cell.length_c   1.000
_cell.angle_alpha   90.00
_cell.angle_beta   90.00
_cell.angle_gamma   90.00
#
_symmetry.space_group_name_H-M   'P 1'
#
loop_
_entity.id
_entity.type
_entity.pdbx_description
1 polymer ?
#
loop_
_entity_poly.entity_id
_entity_poly.type
_entity_poly.pdbx_seq_one_letter_code
_entity_poly.pdbx_strand_id
1 'polypeptide(L)'
;MFYRCLPLSSSTVAKLAFFTVAMIVFPIATYFLTVDQYFGGNATYAGISAAVMANVILIAYVAVAVMEDSQAGPAPVSIKKQQ
;
A
#
# COMPACT_ATOMS: atom_id res chain seq x y z
N MET A 1 -17.45 -26.07 2.53
CA MET A 1 -16.48 -25.82 3.61
C MET A 1 -15.16 -25.37 3.00
N PHE A 2 -15.02 -24.13 2.47
CA PHE A 2 -13.73 -23.39 2.53
C PHE A 2 -13.74 -21.95 2.00
N TYR A 3 -14.61 -21.51 1.07
CA TYR A 3 -14.59 -20.10 0.59
C TYR A 3 -15.96 -19.56 0.14
N ARG A 4 -17.03 -19.92 0.85
CA ARG A 4 -18.37 -19.46 0.47
C ARG A 4 -18.59 -18.03 0.97
N CYS A 5 -18.52 -17.08 0.04
CA CYS A 5 -18.99 -15.70 0.17
C CYS A 5 -18.14 -14.79 1.08
N LEU A 6 -16.95 -14.38 0.61
CA LEU A 6 -16.40 -13.11 1.06
C LEU A 6 -16.72 -12.09 -0.05
N PRO A 7 -17.70 -11.19 0.13
CA PRO A 7 -17.89 -10.04 -0.77
C PRO A 7 -16.71 -9.09 -0.55
N LEU A 8 -15.52 -9.50 -0.98
CA LEU A 8 -14.36 -8.63 -1.12
C LEU A 8 -14.77 -7.59 -2.14
N SER A 9 -15.12 -6.40 -1.65
CA SER A 9 -15.20 -5.21 -2.48
C SER A 9 -13.99 -5.23 -3.41
N SER A 10 -14.22 -5.30 -4.72
CA SER A 10 -13.15 -5.44 -5.71
C SER A 10 -12.08 -4.35 -5.53
N SER A 11 -12.47 -3.23 -4.93
CA SER A 11 -11.63 -2.14 -4.47
C SER A 11 -10.51 -2.54 -3.51
N THR A 12 -10.72 -3.44 -2.54
CA THR A 12 -9.70 -3.82 -1.55
C THR A 12 -8.65 -4.74 -2.19
N VAL A 13 -9.09 -5.72 -2.97
CA VAL A 13 -8.19 -6.63 -3.69
C VAL A 13 -7.36 -5.86 -4.72
N ALA A 14 -7.98 -4.91 -5.42
CA ALA A 14 -7.29 -4.05 -6.39
C ALA A 14 -6.18 -3.22 -5.73
N LYS A 15 -6.39 -2.69 -4.51
CA LYS A 15 -5.38 -1.89 -3.80
C LYS A 15 -4.26 -2.72 -3.20
N LEU A 16 -4.56 -3.92 -2.70
CA LEU A 16 -3.52 -4.87 -2.28
C LEU A 16 -2.63 -5.29 -3.47
N ALA A 17 -3.24 -5.56 -4.63
CA ALA A 17 -2.53 -5.86 -5.87
C ALA A 17 -1.70 -4.66 -6.36
N PHE A 18 -2.24 -3.44 -6.27
CA PHE A 18 -1.52 -2.22 -6.60
C PHE A 18 -0.28 -2.03 -5.70
N PHE A 19 -0.43 -2.21 -4.39
CA PHE A 19 0.68 -2.01 -3.44
C PHE A 19 1.79 -3.05 -3.58
N THR A 20 1.45 -4.30 -3.93
CA THR A 20 2.45 -5.34 -4.20
C THR A 20 3.30 -4.99 -5.41
N VAL A 21 2.69 -4.48 -6.49
CA VAL A 21 3.44 -4.00 -7.66
C VAL A 21 4.24 -2.74 -7.30
N ALA A 22 3.65 -1.80 -6.57
CA ALA A 22 4.30 -0.56 -6.17
C ALA A 22 5.55 -0.79 -5.32
N MET A 23 5.53 -1.74 -4.39
CA MET A 23 6.68 -2.11 -3.56
C MET A 23 7.89 -2.59 -4.36
N ILE A 24 7.70 -3.13 -5.56
CA ILE A 24 8.79 -3.55 -6.45
C ILE A 24 9.18 -2.41 -7.37
N VAL A 25 8.21 -1.81 -8.06
CA VAL A 25 8.47 -0.81 -9.11
C VAL A 25 9.08 0.45 -8.52
N PHE A 26 8.60 0.91 -7.37
CA PHE A 26 8.92 2.24 -6.87
C PHE A 26 10.34 2.34 -6.25
N PRO A 27 10.82 1.39 -5.42
CA PRO A 27 12.21 1.40 -4.95
C PRO A 27 13.21 1.17 -6.08
N ILE A 28 12.86 0.32 -7.06
CA ILE A 28 13.68 0.07 -8.25
C ILE A 28 13.75 1.35 -9.11
N ALA A 29 12.61 2.00 -9.35
CA ALA A 29 12.57 3.27 -10.06
C ALA A 29 13.41 4.33 -9.34
N THR A 30 13.32 4.43 -8.01
CA THR A 30 14.15 5.36 -7.24
C THR A 30 15.64 5.08 -7.44
N TYR A 31 16.08 3.82 -7.40
CA TYR A 31 17.49 3.48 -7.64
C TYR A 31 17.98 3.95 -9.01
N PHE A 32 17.24 3.65 -10.07
CA PHE A 32 17.64 4.02 -11.44
C PHE A 32 17.53 5.53 -11.71
N LEU A 33 16.59 6.21 -11.07
CA LEU A 33 16.47 7.67 -11.16
C LEU A 33 17.61 8.37 -10.40
N THR A 34 17.99 7.88 -9.22
CA THR A 34 19.00 8.55 -8.39
C THR A 34 20.44 8.21 -8.77
N VAL A 35 20.71 7.02 -9.31
CA VAL A 35 22.07 6.59 -9.69
C VAL A 35 22.69 7.51 -10.76
N ASP A 36 21.91 7.91 -11.76
CA ASP A 36 22.41 8.67 -12.91
C ASP A 36 22.24 10.19 -12.72
N GLN A 37 21.10 10.63 -12.16
CA GLN A 37 20.77 12.06 -12.05
C GLN A 37 21.39 12.77 -10.84
N TYR A 38 21.60 12.06 -9.73
CA TYR A 38 21.99 12.68 -8.45
C TYR A 38 23.35 12.22 -7.93
N PHE A 39 23.73 10.95 -8.16
CA PHE A 39 24.94 10.37 -7.55
C PHE A 39 26.04 9.99 -8.54
N GLY A 40 25.93 10.40 -9.81
CA GLY A 40 27.00 10.29 -10.81
C GLY A 40 27.52 8.86 -11.01
N GLY A 41 26.65 7.86 -10.92
CA GLY A 41 26.99 6.45 -11.05
C GLY A 41 27.34 5.72 -9.75
N ASN A 42 27.31 6.38 -8.59
CA ASN A 42 27.62 5.71 -7.32
C ASN A 42 26.43 4.87 -6.82
N ALA A 43 26.53 3.57 -7.06
CA ALA A 43 25.52 2.57 -6.68
C ALA A 43 25.22 2.52 -5.17
N THR A 44 26.18 2.90 -4.30
CA THR A 44 25.97 2.88 -2.84
C THR A 44 24.99 3.96 -2.41
N TYR A 45 25.16 5.20 -2.89
CA TYR A 45 24.25 6.29 -2.55
C TYR A 45 22.87 6.09 -3.20
N ALA A 46 22.83 5.59 -4.43
CA ALA A 46 21.58 5.19 -5.08
C ALA A 46 20.86 4.09 -4.29
N GLY A 47 21.60 3.07 -3.83
CA GLY A 47 21.06 1.99 -2.99
C GLY A 47 20.50 2.50 -1.66
N ILE A 48 21.19 3.43 -0.98
CA ILE A 48 20.70 4.06 0.24
C ILE A 48 19.39 4.82 -0.03
N SER A 49 19.33 5.59 -1.12
CA SER A 49 18.10 6.32 -1.47
C SER A 49 16.92 5.39 -1.76
N ALA A 50 17.16 4.24 -2.39
CA ALA A 50 16.14 3.23 -2.64
C ALA A 50 15.65 2.57 -1.34
N ALA A 51 16.56 2.29 -0.40
CA ALA A 51 16.22 1.77 0.92
C ALA A 51 15.38 2.77 1.74
N VAL A 52 15.72 4.06 1.68
CA VAL A 52 14.90 5.13 2.29
C VAL A 52 13.52 5.18 1.65
N MET A 53 13.43 5.11 0.31
CA MET A 53 12.15 5.10 -0.39
C MET A 53 11.27 3.90 -0.03
N ALA A 54 11.85 2.71 0.15
CA ALA A 54 11.10 1.53 0.58
C ALA A 54 10.43 1.76 1.94
N ASN A 55 11.13 2.38 2.90
CA ASN A 55 10.55 2.73 4.20
C ASN A 55 9.44 3.78 4.08
N VAL A 56 9.58 4.77 3.19
CA VAL A 56 8.54 5.77 2.91
C VAL A 56 7.28 5.10 2.35
N ILE A 57 7.42 4.15 1.42
CA ILE A 57 6.28 3.41 0.84
C ILE A 57 5.58 2.58 1.92
N LEU A 58 6.33 1.97 2.84
CA LEU A 58 5.74 1.23 3.95
C LEU A 58 4.88 2.14 4.84
N ILE A 59 5.36 3.34 5.16
CA ILE A 59 4.57 4.33 5.90
C ILE A 59 3.31 4.74 5.10
N ALA A 60 3.47 4.99 3.79
CA ALA A 60 2.35 5.33 2.92
C ALA A 60 1.30 4.20 2.82
N TYR A 61 1.73 2.94 2.77
CA TYR A 61 0.84 1.77 2.80
C TYR A 61 -0.03 1.76 4.05
N VAL A 62 0.59 1.92 5.22
CA VAL A 62 -0.12 1.94 6.49
C VAL A 62 -1.10 3.12 6.54
N ALA A 63 -0.69 4.31 6.11
CA ALA A 63 -1.56 5.48 6.08
C ALA A 63 -2.80 5.27 5.20
N VAL A 64 -2.62 4.77 3.98
CA VAL A 64 -3.73 4.48 3.06
C VAL A 64 -4.64 3.40 3.65
N ALA A 65 -4.07 2.33 4.22
CA ALA A 65 -4.85 1.27 4.85
C ALA A 65 -5.74 1.80 5.97
N VAL A 66 -5.23 2.68 6.84
CA VAL A 66 -6.01 3.31 7.93
C VAL A 66 -7.12 4.22 7.40
N MET A 67 -6.85 4.99 6.34
CA MET A 67 -7.84 5.85 5.70
C MET A 67 -8.99 5.05 5.07
N GLU A 68 -8.68 3.89 4.49
CA GLU A 68 -9.69 2.99 3.92
C GLU A 68 -10.49 2.24 4.97
N ASP A 69 -9.85 1.78 6.05
CA ASP A 69 -10.51 1.10 7.17
C ASP A 69 -11.55 2.01 7.84
N SER A 70 -11.27 3.33 7.89
CA SER A 70 -12.18 4.34 8.44
C SER A 70 -13.44 4.60 7.58
N GLN A 71 -13.42 4.23 6.29
CA GLN A 71 -14.55 4.42 5.37
C GLN A 71 -15.49 3.19 5.34
N ALA A 72 -15.08 2.06 5.90
CA ALA A 72 -15.95 0.94 6.20
C ALA A 72 -16.80 1.28 7.44
N GLY A 73 -17.82 2.13 7.26
CA GLY A 73 -18.74 2.48 8.33
C GLY A 73 -19.32 1.22 9.00
N PRO A 74 -19.38 1.15 10.35
CA PRO A 74 -19.97 0.01 11.04
C PRO A 74 -21.40 -0.18 10.53
N ALA A 75 -21.73 -1.39 10.08
CA ALA A 75 -23.11 -1.72 9.71
C ALA A 75 -24.02 -1.29 10.88
N PRO A 76 -25.08 -0.48 10.64
CA PRO A 76 -25.92 -0.01 11.71
C PRO A 76 -26.60 -1.23 12.35
N VAL A 77 -26.16 -1.60 13.55
CA VAL A 77 -26.88 -2.54 14.41
C VAL A 77 -28.17 -1.84 14.81
N SER A 78 -29.18 -2.03 13.96
CA SER A 78 -30.53 -1.54 14.17
C SER A 78 -31.15 -2.39 15.27
N ILE A 79 -30.96 -2.00 16.53
CA ILE A 79 -31.76 -2.47 17.65
C ILE A 79 -33.17 -1.90 17.45
N LYS A 80 -33.98 -2.53 16.59
CA LYS A 80 -35.42 -2.35 16.65
C LYS A 80 -35.86 -3.01 17.95
N LYS A 81 -36.02 -2.17 18.98
CA LYS A 81 -36.77 -2.51 20.19
C LYS A 81 -38.18 -2.90 19.72
N GLN A 82 -38.40 -4.21 19.51
CA GLN A 82 -39.73 -4.76 19.32
C GLN A 82 -40.49 -4.49 20.62
N GLN A 83 -41.42 -3.53 20.53
CA GLN A 83 -42.57 -3.44 21.41
C GLN A 83 -43.47 -4.66 21.21
#